data_AF-A0A257Q7L4-F1
#
_entry.id   AF-A0A257Q7L4-F1
#
_cell.length_a   1.000
_cell.length_b   1.000
_cell.length_c   1.000
_cell.angle_alpha   90.00
_cell.angle_beta   90.00
_cell.angle_gamma   90.00
#
_symmetry.space_group_name_H-M   'P 1'
#
loop_
_entity.id
_entity.type
_entity.pdbx_description
1 polymer ?
#
loop_
_entity_poly.entity_id
_entity_poly.type
_entity_poly.pdbx_seq_one_letter_code
_entity_poly.pdbx_strand_id
1 'polypeptide(L)' 'AAVAAGIAGLFMETHPDPAKALSDGPNAWPLNQMADLLHTLVEIDRLVKAAGFPEQALLAP' A
#
# COMPACT_ATOMS: atom_id res chain seq x y z
N ALA A 1 1.18 -6.73 -0.91
CA ALA A 1 0.28 -7.68 -0.22
C ALA A 1 -1.04 -7.01 0.18
N ALA A 2 -1.05 -6.09 1.16
CA ALA A 2 -2.29 -5.49 1.69
C ALA A 2 -3.21 -4.85 0.62
N VAL A 3 -2.66 -4.02 -0.28
CA VAL A 3 -3.44 -3.38 -1.36
C VAL A 3 -4.10 -4.42 -2.29
N ALA A 4 -3.37 -5.48 -2.66
CA ALA A 4 -3.91 -6.55 -3.49
C ALA A 4 -5.04 -7.34 -2.81
N ALA A 5 -5.09 -7.35 -1.47
CA ALA A 5 -6.17 -7.97 -0.71
C ALA A 5 -7.43 -7.09 -0.59
N GLY A 6 -7.43 -5.87 -1.15
CA GLY A 6 -8.63 -5.02 -1.21
C GLY A 6 -8.88 -4.16 0.02
N ILE A 7 -7.87 -3.46 0.53
CA ILE A 7 -8.04 -2.51 1.64
C ILE A 7 -8.69 -1.18 1.20
N ALA A 8 -9.30 -0.48 2.16
CA ALA A 8 -9.84 0.87 1.96
C ALA A 8 -8.77 1.98 2.07
N GLY A 9 -7.70 1.73 2.83
CA GLY A 9 -6.65 2.71 3.07
C GLY A 9 -5.34 2.07 3.52
N LEU A 10 -4.25 2.77 3.27
CA LEU A 10 -2.89 2.38 3.64
C LEU A 10 -2.28 3.48 4.51
N PHE A 11 -1.64 3.11 5.60
CA PHE A 11 -0.80 3.99 6.41
C PHE A 11 0.66 3.54 6.28
N MET A 12 1.57 4.49 6.12
CA MET A 12 3.00 4.23 5.98
C MET A 12 3.79 5.43 6.50
N GLU A 13 4.87 5.16 7.23
CA GLU A 13 5.83 6.18 7.64
C GLU A 13 6.84 6.48 6.52
N THR A 14 7.34 7.72 6.48
CA THR A 14 8.33 8.13 5.49
C THR A 14 9.31 9.12 6.08
N HIS A 15 10.52 9.16 5.53
CA HIS A 15 11.54 10.12 5.94
C HIS A 15 12.41 10.55 4.74
N PRO A 16 12.88 11.81 4.66
CA PRO A 16 13.80 12.25 3.61
C PRO A 16 15.13 11.49 3.59
N ASP A 17 15.59 11.05 4.77
CA ASP A 17 16.81 10.27 4.96
C ASP A 17 16.60 9.26 6.11
N PRO A 18 16.06 8.06 5.85
CA PRO A 18 15.68 7.10 6.91
C PRO A 18 16.83 6.74 7.85
N ALA A 19 18.09 6.77 7.38
CA ALA A 19 19.26 6.49 8.21
C ALA A 19 19.51 7.55 9.30
N LYS A 20 18.92 8.75 9.17
CA LYS A 20 19.00 9.85 10.15
C LYS A 20 17.70 10.09 10.91
N ALA A 21 16.70 9.24 10.75
CA ALA A 21 15.45 9.40 11.47
C ALA A 21 15.68 9.27 12.98
N LEU A 22 15.12 10.19 13.77
CA LEU A 22 15.22 10.18 15.24
C LEU A 22 14.38 9.06 15.89
N SER A 23 13.45 8.50 15.12
CA SER A 23 12.60 7.38 15.50
C SER A 23 12.31 6.55 14.27
N ASP A 24 12.30 5.23 14.45
CA ASP A 24 11.88 4.20 13.50
C ASP A 24 12.39 4.31 12.04
N GLY A 25 13.62 4.79 11.84
CA GLY A 25 14.26 4.91 10.53
C GLY A 25 14.21 3.64 9.66
N PRO A 26 14.49 2.43 10.19
CA PRO A 26 14.43 1.20 9.41
C PRO A 26 13.05 0.88 8.81
N ASN A 27 11.95 1.37 9.39
CA ASN A 27 10.58 1.15 8.89
C ASN A 27 10.06 2.31 8.03
N ALA A 28 10.74 3.46 8.01
CA ALA A 28 10.33 4.61 7.21
C ALA A 28 10.75 4.47 5.73
N TRP A 29 9.79 4.65 4.83
CA TRP A 29 10.07 4.66 3.39
C TRP A 29 10.84 5.93 2.97
N PRO A 30 11.85 5.86 2.08
CA PRO A 30 12.50 7.05 1.54
C PRO A 30 11.50 7.96 0.81
N LEU A 31 11.37 9.21 1.27
CA LEU A 31 10.34 10.13 0.75
C LEU A 31 10.46 10.39 -0.75
N ASN A 32 11.67 10.45 -1.28
CA ASN A 32 11.94 10.65 -2.70
C ASN A 32 11.49 9.48 -3.59
N GLN A 33 11.21 8.31 -3.02
CA GLN A 33 10.71 7.12 -3.72
C GLN A 33 9.21 6.89 -3.50
N MET A 34 8.52 7.80 -2.79
CA MET A 34 7.12 7.63 -2.45
C MET A 34 6.20 7.65 -3.68
N ALA A 35 6.49 8.50 -4.66
CA ALA A 35 5.67 8.64 -5.86
C ALA A 35 5.62 7.32 -6.66
N ASP A 36 6.77 6.72 -6.94
CA ASP A 36 6.86 5.47 -7.72
C ASP A 36 6.16 4.30 -7.01
N LEU A 37 6.32 4.22 -5.69
CA LEU A 37 5.62 3.25 -4.86
C LEU A 37 4.10 3.45 -4.97
N LEU A 38 3.61 4.67 -4.75
CA LEU A 38 2.18 4.97 -4.79
C LEU A 38 1.57 4.72 -6.17
N HIS A 39 2.30 5.01 -7.26
CA HIS A 39 1.86 4.68 -8.62
C HIS A 39 1.59 3.18 -8.77
N THR A 40 2.55 2.35 -8.36
CA THR A 40 2.41 0.89 -8.40
C THR A 40 1.22 0.43 -7.54
N LEU A 41 1.08 0.97 -6.32
CA LEU A 41 -0.01 0.61 -5.42
C LEU A 41 -1.38 1.01 -5.97
N VAL A 42 -1.51 2.17 -6.61
CA VAL A 42 -2.75 2.62 -7.24
C VAL A 42 -3.14 1.72 -8.41
N GLU A 43 -2.18 1.26 -9.21
CA GLU A 43 -2.46 0.31 -10.30
C GLU A 43 -2.98 -1.03 -9.77
N ILE A 44 -2.36 -1.56 -8.72
CA ILE A 44 -2.82 -2.78 -8.05
C ILE A 44 -4.23 -2.57 -7.49
N ASP A 45 -4.46 -1.47 -6.77
CA ASP A 45 -5.75 -1.16 -6.14
C ASP A 45 -6.89 -1.13 -7.17
N ARG A 46 -6.67 -0.42 -8.28
CA ARG A 46 -7.63 -0.32 -9.38
C ARG A 46 -7.90 -1.69 -10.01
N LEU A 47 -6.86 -2.47 -10.25
CA LEU A 47 -6.98 -3.78 -10.88
C LEU A 47 -7.84 -4.72 -10.04
N VAL A 48 -7.52 -4.88 -8.75
CA VAL A 48 -8.21 -5.85 -7.90
C VAL A 48 -9.65 -5.43 -7.59
N LYS A 49 -9.89 -4.13 -7.41
CA LYS A 49 -11.24 -3.60 -7.16
C LYS A 49 -12.13 -3.63 -8.41
N ALA A 50 -11.55 -3.53 -9.61
CA ALA A 50 -12.31 -3.66 -10.86
C ALA A 50 -12.72 -5.11 -11.16
N ALA A 51 -11.83 -6.08 -10.87
CA ALA A 51 -12.12 -7.51 -11.05
C ALA A 51 -13.11 -8.06 -10.01
N GLY A 52 -13.13 -7.47 -8.81
CA GLY A 52 -13.84 -8.03 -7.65
C GLY A 52 -13.06 -9.19 -7.02
N PHE A 53 -13.57 -9.70 -5.91
CA PHE A 53 -12.89 -10.73 -5.12
C PHE A 53 -13.70 -12.04 -5.11
N PRO A 54 -13.18 -13.17 -5.62
CA PRO A 54 -13.91 -14.43 -5.72
C PRO A 54 -14.53 -14.90 -4.39
N GLU A 55 -13.84 -14.66 -3.28
CA GLU A 55 -14.29 -14.98 -1.93
C GLU A 55 -15.59 -14.25 -1.53
N GLN A 56 -15.95 -13.14 -2.18
CA GLN A 56 -17.23 -12.47 -1.95
C GLN A 56 -18.42 -13.35 -2.35
N ALA A 57 -18.25 -14.23 -3.35
CA ALA A 57 -19.29 -15.17 -3.75
C ALA A 57 -19.53 -16.27 -2.70
N LEU A 58 -18.54 -16.54 -1.84
CA LEU A 58 -18.67 -17.49 -0.72
C LEU A 58 -19.45 -16.92 0.47
N LEU A 59 -19.64 -15.60 0.50
CA LEU A 59 -20.33 -14.87 1.57
C LEU A 59 -21.78 -14.51 1.20
N ALA A 60 -22.21 -14.78 -0.03
CA ALA A 60 -23.60 -14.62 -0.44
C ALA A 60 -24.47 -15.68 0.25
N PRO A 61 -25.65 -15.30 0.80
CA PRO A 61 -26.54 -16.21 1.50
C PRO A 61 -27.13 -17.32 0.61
#